data_AF-A0A7W0Y6Y1-F1
#
_entry.id   AF-A0A7W0Y6Y1-F1
#
_cell.length_a   1.000
_cell.length_b   1.000
_cell.length_c   1.000
_cell.angle_alpha   90.00
_cell.angle_beta   90.00
_cell.angle_gamma   90.00
#
_symmetry.space_group_name_H-M   'P 1'
#
loop_
_entity.id
_entity.type
_entity.pdbx_description
1 polymer ?
#
loop_
_entity_poly.entity_id
_entity_poly.type
_entity_poly.pdbx_seq_one_letter_code
_entity_poly.pdbx_strand_id
1 'polypeptide(L)'
;LRIVGVHERARHGDVVFVQVTNPARRSMRLTQLRYTFAADGATVSTGVVALSREIQPGAAVVVEVPLDAPNGTTPLTMIGELTAELDAIVRIFRVSAQIDPHAAE
;
A
#
# COMPACT_ATOMS: atom_id res chain seq x y z
N LEU A 1 -6.32 -6.21 6.85
CA LEU A 1 -6.06 -5.03 5.99
C LEU A 1 -6.55 -5.40 4.59
N ARG A 2 -7.37 -4.57 3.94
CA ARG A 2 -8.01 -4.88 2.65
C ARG A 2 -7.74 -3.72 1.70
N ILE A 3 -7.10 -3.99 0.57
CA ILE A 3 -6.88 -3.02 -0.52
C ILE A 3 -8.19 -2.82 -1.29
N VAL A 4 -8.52 -1.58 -1.60
CA VAL A 4 -9.75 -1.18 -2.31
C VAL A 4 -9.35 -0.33 -3.51
N GLY A 5 -9.17 -0.98 -4.66
CA GLY A 5 -9.17 -0.36 -6.01
C GLY A 5 -7.90 0.38 -6.45
N VAL A 6 -7.71 0.44 -7.76
CA VAL A 6 -6.71 1.25 -8.49
C VAL A 6 -7.48 2.36 -9.21
N HIS A 7 -7.00 3.61 -9.20
CA HIS A 7 -7.62 4.74 -9.91
C HIS A 7 -6.55 5.49 -10.70
N GLU A 8 -6.62 5.43 -12.03
CA GLU A 8 -5.77 6.26 -12.88
C GLU A 8 -6.07 7.76 -12.67
N ARG A 9 -5.09 8.51 -12.16
CA ARG A 9 -5.05 9.96 -12.38
C ARG A 9 -3.84 10.30 -13.23
N ALA A 10 -4.15 10.69 -14.46
CA ALA A 10 -3.25 11.02 -15.54
C ALA A 10 -2.11 11.97 -15.11
N ARG A 11 -0.92 11.64 -15.63
CA ARG A 11 0.39 12.30 -15.54
C ARG A 11 1.27 11.75 -14.40
N HIS A 12 2.20 10.88 -14.79
CA HIS A 12 3.29 10.25 -14.00
C HIS A 12 2.96 8.87 -13.38
N GLY A 13 2.97 7.82 -14.21
CA GLY A 13 3.01 6.42 -13.77
C GLY A 13 1.69 5.86 -13.24
N ASP A 14 1.57 4.54 -13.22
CA ASP A 14 0.51 3.85 -12.51
C ASP A 14 0.61 4.13 -11.00
N VAL A 15 -0.52 4.21 -10.29
CA VAL A 15 -0.56 4.42 -8.83
C VAL A 15 -1.44 3.38 -8.16
N VAL A 16 -0.96 2.79 -7.08
CA VAL A 16 -1.70 1.80 -6.30
C VAL A 16 -2.25 2.45 -5.04
N PHE A 17 -3.55 2.32 -4.82
CA PHE A 17 -4.21 2.82 -3.61
C PHE A 17 -4.30 1.71 -2.58
N VAL A 18 -3.51 1.83 -1.52
CA VAL A 18 -3.49 0.87 -0.42
C VAL A 18 -4.38 1.40 0.69
N GLN A 19 -5.53 0.76 0.89
CA GLN A 19 -6.39 1.08 2.02
C GLN A 19 -5.86 0.39 3.29
N VAL A 20 -5.41 1.20 4.23
CA VAL A 20 -4.95 0.80 5.56
C VAL A 20 -6.07 1.09 6.56
N THR A 21 -6.65 0.05 7.13
CA THR A 21 -7.66 0.16 8.19
C THR A 21 -7.03 -0.12 9.54
N ASN A 22 -7.31 0.72 10.53
CA ASN A 22 -6.90 0.49 11.91
C ASN A 22 -8.01 -0.25 12.69
N PRO A 23 -7.94 -1.58 12.85
CA PRO A 23 -8.91 -2.32 13.65
C PRO A 23 -8.67 -2.17 15.16
N ALA A 24 -7.57 -1.53 15.58
CA ALA A 24 -7.29 -1.35 16.99
C ALA A 24 -8.26 -0.33 17.62
N ARG A 25 -8.46 -0.45 18.93
CA ARG A 25 -9.26 0.50 19.72
C ARG A 25 -8.48 1.76 20.11
N ARG A 26 -7.30 1.99 19.51
CA ARG A 26 -6.41 3.12 19.78
C ARG A 26 -5.91 3.73 18.48
N SER A 27 -5.48 4.99 18.52
CA SER A 27 -4.88 5.67 17.37
C SER A 27 -3.57 5.00 16.97
N MET A 28 -3.36 4.85 15.66
CA MET A 28 -2.20 4.19 15.09
C MET A 28 -1.48 5.17 14.18
N ARG A 29 -0.22 5.50 14.48
CA ARG A 29 0.58 6.42 13.67
C ARG A 29 1.40 5.65 12.65
N LEU A 30 1.06 5.77 11.38
CA LEU A 30 1.88 5.22 10.30
C LEU A 30 3.16 6.04 10.17
N THR A 31 4.31 5.36 10.21
CA THR A 31 5.63 5.99 10.10
C THR A 31 6.31 5.65 8.77
N GLN A 32 6.17 4.42 8.29
CA GLN A 32 6.83 3.99 7.06
C GLN A 32 6.10 2.83 6.42
N LEU A 33 5.95 2.86 5.10
CA LEU A 33 5.52 1.72 4.30
C LEU A 33 6.64 1.34 3.34
N ARG A 34 7.25 0.18 3.57
CA ARG A 34 8.17 -0.44 2.60
C ARG A 34 7.34 -1.30 1.68
N TYR A 35 7.59 -1.25 0.38
CA TYR A 35 6.85 -2.04 -0.60
C TYR A 35 7.78 -2.63 -1.65
N THR A 36 7.36 -3.77 -2.18
CA THR A 36 7.98 -4.51 -3.25
C THR A 36 6.87 -5.01 -4.15
N PHE A 37 6.86 -4.58 -5.40
CA PHE A 37 6.00 -5.12 -6.44
C PHE A 37 6.71 -6.28 -7.11
N ALA A 38 6.04 -7.41 -7.18
CA ALA A 38 6.47 -8.58 -7.93
C ALA A 38 5.46 -8.89 -9.04
N ALA A 39 5.94 -9.26 -10.22
CA ALA A 39 5.12 -9.76 -11.32
C ALA A 39 5.75 -11.06 -11.83
N ASP A 40 4.95 -12.09 -12.05
CA ASP A 40 5.42 -13.39 -12.55
C ASP A 40 6.60 -13.99 -11.75
N GLY A 41 6.65 -13.73 -10.44
CA GLY A 41 7.75 -14.17 -9.56
C GLY A 41 9.04 -13.33 -9.63
N ALA A 42 9.11 -12.32 -10.49
CA ALA A 42 10.21 -11.37 -10.56
C ALA A 42 9.88 -10.08 -9.79
N THR A 43 10.88 -9.50 -9.12
CA THR A 43 10.74 -8.17 -8.49
C THR A 43 10.77 -7.10 -9.58
N VAL A 44 9.68 -6.35 -9.71
CA VAL A 44 9.52 -5.29 -10.71
C VAL A 44 9.95 -3.95 -10.15
N SER A 45 9.52 -3.64 -8.93
CA SER A 45 9.78 -2.34 -8.31
C SER A 45 9.82 -2.48 -6.80
N THR A 46 10.60 -1.64 -6.15
CA THR A 46 10.65 -1.56 -4.69
C THR A 46 10.78 -0.11 -4.28
N GLY A 47 10.20 0.24 -3.15
CA GLY A 47 10.29 1.58 -2.63
C GLY A 47 9.91 1.67 -1.17
N VAL A 48 10.11 2.87 -0.65
CA VAL A 48 9.79 3.21 0.73
C VAL A 48 9.02 4.51 0.71
N VAL A 49 7.81 4.47 1.26
CA VAL A 49 6.99 5.66 1.51
C VAL A 49 7.14 6.03 2.96
N ALA A 50 7.72 7.21 3.23
CA ALA A 50 7.68 7.80 4.56
C ALA A 50 6.25 8.28 4.82
N LEU A 51 5.64 7.79 5.90
CA LEU A 51 4.29 8.14 6.30
C LEU A 51 4.35 8.95 7.60
N SER A 52 3.49 9.94 7.73
CA SER A 52 3.33 10.66 9.00
C SER A 52 1.85 10.91 9.24
N ARG A 53 1.08 9.82 9.19
CA ARG A 53 -0.39 9.87 9.20
C ARG A 53 -0.92 9.07 10.37
N GLU A 54 -1.75 9.69 11.19
CA GLU A 54 -2.41 9.03 12.30
C GLU A 54 -3.79 8.50 11.86
N ILE A 55 -4.05 7.22 12.12
CA ILE A 55 -5.33 6.57 11.86
C ILE A 55 -6.06 6.41 13.19
N GLN A 56 -7.21 7.05 13.31
CA GLN A 56 -8.10 6.89 14.45
C GLN A 56 -8.61 5.44 14.57
N PRO A 57 -9.01 5.00 15.78
CA PRO A 57 -9.56 3.66 15.96
C PRO A 57 -10.79 3.42 15.08
N GLY A 58 -10.79 2.31 14.33
CA GLY A 58 -11.86 1.96 13.41
C GLY A 58 -11.86 2.75 12.10
N ALA A 59 -10.96 3.73 11.94
CA ALA A 59 -10.84 4.49 10.69
C ALA A 59 -9.97 3.74 9.67
N ALA A 60 -10.15 4.13 8.41
CA ALA A 60 -9.29 3.71 7.31
C ALA A 60 -8.69 4.91 6.61
N VAL A 61 -7.48 4.74 6.09
CA VAL A 61 -6.78 5.72 5.28
C VAL A 61 -6.31 5.07 3.99
N VAL A 62 -6.34 5.82 2.91
CA VAL A 62 -5.81 5.38 1.62
C VAL A 62 -4.42 5.99 1.45
N VAL A 63 -3.45 5.13 1.11
CA VAL A 63 -2.06 5.49 0.81
C VAL A 63 -1.83 5.27 -0.67
N GLU A 64 -1.37 6.30 -1.36
CA GLU A 64 -0.97 6.24 -2.76
C GLU A 64 0.47 5.75 -2.84
N VAL A 65 0.69 4.66 -3.55
CA VAL A 65 2.01 4.08 -3.80
C VAL A 65 2.29 4.21 -5.29
N PRO A 66 3.32 4.98 -5.69
CA PRO A 66 3.68 5.08 -7.09
C PRO A 66 4.18 3.72 -7.58
N LEU A 67 3.58 3.24 -8.67
CA LEU A 67 4.01 2.06 -9.39
C LEU A 67 4.83 2.52 -10.59
N ASP A 68 6.14 2.47 -10.42
CA ASP A 68 7.08 2.59 -11.53
C ASP A 68 7.26 1.19 -12.13
N ALA A 69 6.26 0.73 -12.88
CA ALA A 69 6.33 -0.49 -13.65
C ALA A 69 6.01 -0.19 -15.12
N PRO A 70 6.66 -0.87 -16.08
CA PRO A 70 6.25 -0.77 -17.47
C PRO A 70 4.83 -1.31 -17.58
N ASN A 71 3.91 -0.49 -18.11
CA ASN A 71 2.50 -0.81 -18.35
C ASN A 71 2.37 -2.24 -18.90
N GLY A 72 2.00 -3.17 -18.03
CA GLY A 72 2.02 -4.60 -18.31
C GLY A 72 0.68 -5.21 -18.00
N THR A 73 0.19 -6.07 -18.88
CA THR A 73 -1.06 -6.82 -18.73
C THR A 73 -0.97 -7.89 -17.62
N THR A 74 0.19 -8.03 -16.98
CA THR A 74 0.43 -9.04 -15.95
C THR A 74 -0.05 -8.58 -14.57
N PRO A 75 -0.75 -9.44 -13.81
CA PRO A 75 -1.13 -9.13 -12.45
C PRO A 75 0.12 -8.95 -11.59
N LEU A 76 0.16 -7.83 -10.88
CA LEU A 76 1.23 -7.52 -9.94
C LEU A 76 0.80 -7.89 -8.52
N THR A 77 1.74 -8.43 -7.74
CA THR A 77 1.56 -8.62 -6.31
C THR A 77 2.45 -7.60 -5.58
N MET A 78 1.83 -6.65 -4.89
CA MET A 78 2.52 -5.80 -3.93
C MET A 78 2.66 -6.56 -2.63
N ILE A 79 3.87 -6.65 -2.13
CA ILE A 79 4.19 -7.14 -0.80
C ILE A 79 4.89 -6.00 -0.08
N GLY A 80 4.41 -5.64 1.10
CA GLY A 80 4.98 -4.54 1.86
C GLY A 80 4.98 -4.79 3.36
N GLU A 81 5.75 -3.97 4.04
CA GLU A 81 5.82 -3.91 5.49
C GLU A 81 5.45 -2.50 5.92
N LEU A 82 4.30 -2.39 6.58
CA LEU A 82 3.80 -1.15 7.15
C LEU A 82 4.26 -1.07 8.61
N THR A 83 5.17 -0.15 8.87
CA THR A 83 5.57 0.23 10.21
C THR A 83 4.59 1.27 10.74
N ALA A 84 4.01 0.96 11.89
CA ALA A 84 3.14 1.86 12.61
C ALA A 84 3.48 1.86 14.10
N GLU A 85 3.37 3.03 14.71
CA GLU A 85 3.53 3.22 16.14
C GLU A 85 2.15 3.27 16.80
N LEU A 86 1.97 2.45 17.83
CA LEU A 86 0.76 2.37 18.65
C LEU A 86 1.17 2.59 20.09
N ASP A 87 0.82 3.74 20.69
CA ASP A 87 1.09 4.01 22.10
C ASP A 87 2.62 3.91 22.42
N ALA A 88 3.45 4.53 21.58
CA ALA A 88 4.93 4.43 21.60
C ALA A 88 5.53 3.03 21.35
N ILE A 89 4.69 2.05 20.95
CA ILE A 89 5.14 0.71 20.56
C ILE A 89 5.17 0.61 19.04
N VAL A 90 6.36 0.39 18.48
CA VAL A 90 6.52 0.13 17.05
C VAL A 90 6.04 -1.27 16.72
N ARG A 91 5.09 -1.36 15.78
CA ARG A 91 4.58 -2.60 15.22
C ARG A 91 4.77 -2.62 13.71
N ILE A 92 5.12 -3.79 13.19
CA ILE A 92 5.28 -4.03 11.77
C ILE A 92 4.12 -4.92 11.31
N PHE A 93 3.40 -4.46 10.30
CA PHE A 93 2.29 -5.17 9.71
C PHE A 93 2.66 -5.54 8.27
N ARG A 94 2.64 -6.83 7.96
CA ARG A 94 2.81 -7.28 6.57
C ARG A 94 1.54 -6.95 5.80
N VAL A 95 1.70 -6.30 4.66
CA VAL A 95 0.63 -5.99 3.73
C VAL A 95 0.89 -6.71 2.43
N SER A 96 -0.15 -7.29 1.85
CA SER A 96 -0.09 -7.87 0.51
C SER A 96 -1.31 -7.41 -0.28
N ALA A 97 -1.11 -7.04 -1.53
CA ALA A 97 -2.14 -6.63 -2.47
C ALA A 97 -1.91 -7.30 -3.80
N GLN A 98 -2.95 -7.88 -4.39
CA GLN A 98 -2.93 -8.21 -5.80
C GLN A 98 -3.51 -7.01 -6.57
N ILE A 99 -2.76 -6.57 -7.57
CA ILE A 99 -3.10 -5.48 -8.48
C ILE A 99 -3.32 -6.13 -9.83
N ASP A 100 -4.58 -6.24 -10.19
CA ASP A 100 -4.97 -6.66 -11.52
C ASP A 100 -5.09 -5.40 -12.40
N PRO A 101 -4.21 -5.22 -13.41
CA PRO A 101 -4.29 -4.08 -14.31
C PRO A 101 -5.58 -4.10 -15.18
N HIS A 102 -6.36 -5.19 -15.15
CA HIS A 102 -7.63 -5.31 -15.88
C HIS A 102 -8.88 -4.93 -15.06
N ALA A 103 -8.75 -4.57 -13.78
CA ALA A 103 -9.90 -4.26 -12.91
C ALA A 103 -10.52 -2.86 -13.13
N ALA A 104 -10.42 -2.31 -14.34
CA ALA A 104 -11.11 -1.12 -14.80
C ALA A 104 -12.15 -1.54 -15.85
N GLU A 105 -13.29 -2.08 -15.38
CA GLU A 105 -14.52 -2.23 -16.17
C GLU A 105 -15.69 -1.57 -15.45
#